data_AF-A0A5S3QQB0-F1
#
_entry.id   AF-A0A5S3QQB0-F1
#
_cell.length_a   1.000
_cell.length_b   1.000
_cell.length_c   1.000
_cell.angle_alpha   90.00
_cell.angle_beta   90.00
_cell.angle_gamma   90.00
#
_symmetry.space_group_name_H-M   'P 1'
#
loop_
_entity.id
_entity.type
_entity.pdbx_description
1 polymer ?
#
loop_
_entity_poly.entity_id
_entity_poly.type
_entity_poly.pdbx_seq_one_letter_code
_entity_poly.pdbx_strand_id
1 'polypeptide(L)'
;QGSDVRPAVEAMARTSSIQPVSFAQRRLWFIDQLQGGSAEYNMPMALEVSGELDLVVVERALNEIVARHEVLRSVYVEVDGEAKQQIKDIAEVEIKVAQEDVRHLSGASQAQAVAALVNDEFVQPFDLASDVMIRVRYIHTSERAGVLLFNMHHIASDGWSMEVLNQEFFQLYDAFSQGKASPLSALEIQYADYAHWQRTHLEGAVLEEQLSYWESQLDSLPGVHSLPLSYPRPKQKAFAGGVVSGTLPAEISQKLQGLATKHKLSPFMLLHGALSLLLSRHSHSSDIVVGTPVANRTQSELSPLIGFFVNTLVLRV
;
A
#
# COMPACT_ATOMS: atom_id res chain seq x y z
N GLN A 1 -18.02 -28.70 2.75
CA GLN A 1 -16.96 -29.56 2.20
C GLN A 1 -15.67 -28.80 2.41
N GLY A 2 -14.69 -29.44 3.04
CA GLY A 2 -13.34 -28.97 3.42
C GLY A 2 -13.16 -27.46 3.68
N SER A 3 -13.03 -27.05 4.94
CA SER A 3 -12.35 -25.77 5.22
C SER A 3 -10.90 -25.94 4.79
N ASP A 4 -10.59 -25.54 3.56
CA ASP A 4 -9.24 -25.55 3.02
C ASP A 4 -8.48 -24.41 3.70
N VAL A 5 -7.99 -24.70 4.91
CA VAL A 5 -7.18 -23.77 5.69
C VAL A 5 -5.84 -23.71 4.97
N ARG A 6 -5.59 -22.57 4.31
CA ARG A 6 -4.30 -22.30 3.68
C ARG A 6 -3.18 -22.62 4.69
N PRO A 7 -2.10 -23.29 4.26
CA PRO A 7 -0.98 -23.57 5.14
C PRO A 7 -0.41 -22.27 5.72
N ALA A 8 0.08 -22.35 6.96
CA ALA A 8 0.71 -21.21 7.63
C ALA A 8 1.95 -20.75 6.86
N VAL A 9 2.27 -19.46 6.99
CA VAL A 9 3.53 -18.92 6.51
C VAL A 9 4.59 -19.14 7.58
N GLU A 10 5.63 -19.89 7.23
CA GLU A 10 6.72 -20.23 8.15
C GLU A 10 8.00 -19.47 7.81
N ALA A 11 8.79 -19.16 8.83
CA ALA A 11 10.09 -18.51 8.66
C ALA A 11 11.04 -19.43 7.89
N MET A 12 11.76 -18.85 6.93
CA MET A 12 12.76 -19.58 6.19
C MET A 12 14.17 -19.33 6.69
N ALA A 13 15.04 -20.34 6.55
CA ALA A 13 16.47 -20.14 6.65
C ALA A 13 16.97 -19.21 5.53
N ARG A 14 17.45 -18.02 5.89
CA ARG A 14 18.06 -17.06 4.95
C ARG A 14 19.47 -17.50 4.58
N THR A 15 19.62 -18.21 3.47
CA THR A 15 20.93 -18.62 2.92
C THR A 15 21.55 -17.59 1.97
N SER A 16 20.79 -16.56 1.59
CA SER A 16 21.19 -15.48 0.69
C SER A 16 20.39 -14.21 1.01
N SER A 17 20.92 -13.03 0.70
CA SER A 17 20.16 -11.76 0.74
C SER A 17 19.25 -11.58 -0.47
N ILE A 18 19.48 -12.36 -1.54
CA ILE A 18 18.63 -12.40 -2.73
C ILE A 18 17.49 -13.40 -2.50
N GLN A 19 16.27 -12.90 -2.57
CA GLN A 19 15.03 -13.64 -2.30
C GLN A 19 14.06 -13.52 -3.49
N PRO A 20 13.15 -14.49 -3.68
CA PRO A 20 12.11 -14.36 -4.70
C PRO A 20 11.16 -13.21 -4.37
N VAL A 21 10.64 -12.54 -5.38
CA VAL A 21 9.54 -11.58 -5.21
C VAL A 21 8.18 -12.27 -5.24
N SER A 22 7.19 -11.71 -4.55
CA SER A 22 5.80 -12.15 -4.67
C SER A 22 5.27 -11.91 -6.10
N PHE A 23 4.16 -12.55 -6.47
CA PHE A 23 3.51 -12.29 -7.76
C PHE A 23 3.11 -10.82 -7.91
N ALA A 24 2.68 -10.19 -6.81
CA ALA A 24 2.25 -8.81 -6.78
C ALA A 24 3.44 -7.85 -6.96
N GLN A 25 4.57 -8.11 -6.29
CA GLN A 25 5.81 -7.38 -6.49
C GLN A 25 6.35 -7.52 -7.91
N ARG A 26 6.34 -8.75 -8.48
CA ARG A 26 6.76 -8.98 -9.88
C ARG A 26 5.96 -8.12 -10.85
N ARG A 27 4.64 -7.97 -10.63
CA ARG A 27 3.78 -7.11 -11.45
C ARG A 27 4.21 -5.64 -11.37
N LEU A 28 4.44 -5.11 -10.17
CA LEU A 28 4.83 -3.71 -10.00
C LEU A 28 6.23 -3.44 -10.56
N TRP A 29 7.18 -4.33 -10.32
CA TRP A 29 8.51 -4.25 -10.92
C TRP A 29 8.45 -4.23 -12.45
N PHE A 30 7.64 -5.10 -13.07
CA PHE A 30 7.48 -5.10 -14.53
C PHE A 30 6.90 -3.77 -15.05
N ILE A 31 5.91 -3.19 -14.35
CA ILE A 31 5.33 -1.88 -14.72
C ILE A 31 6.39 -0.78 -14.61
N ASP A 32 7.18 -0.80 -13.53
CA ASP A 32 8.27 0.13 -13.30
C ASP A 32 9.32 0.09 -14.44
N GLN A 33 9.78 -1.11 -14.81
CA GLN A 33 10.73 -1.29 -15.92
C GLN A 33 10.16 -0.86 -17.28
N LEU A 34 8.85 -1.02 -17.50
CA LEU A 34 8.21 -0.58 -18.73
C LEU A 34 8.05 0.94 -18.82
N GLN A 35 7.84 1.60 -17.67
CA GLN A 35 7.60 3.05 -17.60
C GLN A 35 8.87 3.88 -17.36
N GLY A 36 9.95 3.27 -16.87
CA GLY A 36 11.20 3.95 -16.52
C GLY A 36 11.15 4.69 -15.17
N GLY A 37 10.39 4.15 -14.21
CA GLY A 37 10.15 4.78 -12.91
C GLY A 37 9.02 5.81 -12.93
N SER A 38 8.12 5.75 -11.94
CA SER A 38 7.04 6.73 -11.78
C SER A 38 6.56 6.85 -10.33
N ALA A 39 5.90 7.96 -10.02
CA ALA A 39 5.25 8.15 -8.72
C ALA A 39 3.85 7.51 -8.61
N GLU A 40 3.41 6.75 -9.63
CA GLU A 40 2.07 6.12 -9.64
C GLU A 40 1.87 5.19 -8.44
N TYR A 41 2.95 4.58 -7.96
CA TYR A 41 2.94 3.63 -6.84
C TYR A 41 3.58 4.21 -5.57
N ASN A 42 3.61 5.53 -5.44
CA ASN A 42 3.89 6.16 -4.16
C ASN A 42 2.68 6.04 -3.23
N MET A 43 2.94 5.85 -1.95
CA MET A 43 1.96 5.84 -0.87
C MET A 43 2.28 6.94 0.14
N PRO A 44 1.98 8.20 -0.19
CA PRO A 44 2.30 9.33 0.66
C PRO A 44 1.30 9.52 1.81
N MET A 45 1.79 10.04 2.92
CA MET A 45 1.01 10.47 4.09
C MET A 45 1.64 11.72 4.70
N ALA A 46 0.81 12.69 5.10
CA ALA A 46 1.24 13.89 5.81
C ALA A 46 0.58 13.97 7.18
N LEU A 47 1.39 14.21 8.22
CA LEU A 47 0.94 14.46 9.58
C LEU A 47 1.21 15.91 9.95
N GLU A 48 0.17 16.62 10.39
CA GLU A 48 0.34 17.93 11.00
C GLU A 48 0.89 17.77 12.41
N VAL A 49 1.95 18.53 12.71
CA VAL A 49 2.65 18.47 14.00
C VAL A 49 2.39 19.77 14.74
N SER A 50 1.85 19.63 15.94
CA SER A 50 1.67 20.71 16.91
C SER A 50 2.51 20.43 18.15
N GLY A 51 3.36 21.39 18.53
CA GLY A 51 4.29 21.24 19.64
C GLY A 51 5.73 20.95 19.19
N GLU A 52 6.52 20.45 20.13
CA GLU A 52 7.91 20.05 19.87
C GLU A 52 7.96 18.63 19.32
N LEU A 53 8.76 18.45 18.27
CA LEU A 53 9.06 17.15 17.67
C LEU A 53 10.57 16.95 17.69
N ASP A 54 11.02 15.90 18.39
CA ASP A 54 12.43 15.54 18.42
C ASP A 54 12.75 14.68 17.18
N LEU A 55 13.37 15.30 16.18
CA LEU A 55 13.71 14.61 14.94
C LEU A 55 14.74 13.49 15.12
N VAL A 56 15.57 13.53 16.18
CA VAL A 56 16.49 12.42 16.49
C VAL A 56 15.70 11.21 16.96
N VAL A 57 14.64 11.42 17.74
CA VAL A 57 13.72 10.36 18.15
C VAL A 57 12.93 9.83 16.96
N VAL A 58 12.48 10.70 16.04
CA VAL A 58 11.83 10.31 14.78
C VAL A 58 12.74 9.40 13.95
N GLU A 59 13.99 9.82 13.71
CA GLU A 59 14.98 9.01 13.00
C GLU A 59 15.21 7.66 13.69
N ARG A 60 15.38 7.65 15.01
CA ARG A 60 15.59 6.42 15.77
C ARG A 60 14.39 5.47 15.65
N ALA A 61 13.16 5.98 15.74
CA ALA A 61 11.94 5.20 15.56
C ALA A 61 11.88 4.59 14.15
N LEU A 62 12.19 5.36 13.12
CA LEU A 62 12.15 4.87 11.73
C LEU A 62 13.24 3.84 11.43
N ASN A 63 14.45 4.03 11.94
CA ASN A 63 15.52 3.05 11.81
C ASN A 63 15.17 1.73 12.50
N GLU A 64 14.49 1.77 13.65
CA GLU A 64 13.98 0.56 14.32
C GLU A 64 12.91 -0.15 13.46
N ILE A 65 11.98 0.59 12.84
CA ILE A 65 10.96 0.03 11.94
C ILE A 65 11.61 -0.61 10.70
N VAL A 66 12.59 0.06 10.08
CA VAL A 66 13.31 -0.47 8.91
C VAL A 66 14.19 -1.67 9.26
N ALA A 67 14.76 -1.70 10.47
CA ALA A 67 15.45 -2.88 10.99
C ALA A 67 14.49 -4.06 11.18
N ARG A 68 13.30 -3.77 11.73
CA ARG A 68 12.25 -4.75 12.03
C ARG A 68 11.60 -5.35 10.78
N HIS A 69 11.36 -4.56 9.74
CA HIS A 69 10.66 -5.00 8.51
C HIS A 69 11.63 -5.04 7.31
N GLU A 70 12.07 -6.24 6.93
CA GLU A 70 13.03 -6.47 5.84
C GLU A 70 12.62 -5.81 4.51
N VAL A 71 11.30 -5.79 4.24
CA VAL A 71 10.75 -5.27 2.98
C VAL A 71 11.04 -3.78 2.76
N LEU A 72 11.22 -3.00 3.83
CA LEU A 72 11.50 -1.57 3.74
C LEU A 72 12.93 -1.25 3.33
N ARG A 73 13.86 -2.16 3.61
CA ARG A 73 15.25 -2.11 3.17
C ARG A 73 15.54 -3.07 2.02
N SER A 74 14.50 -3.53 1.32
CA SER A 74 14.65 -4.39 0.15
C SER A 74 14.65 -3.54 -1.13
N VAL A 75 15.66 -3.78 -1.98
CA VAL A 75 15.70 -3.26 -3.35
C VAL A 75 15.34 -4.37 -4.33
N TYR A 76 14.99 -4.03 -5.56
CA TYR A 76 14.46 -4.94 -6.57
C TYR A 76 15.39 -4.96 -7.78
N VAL A 77 15.95 -6.13 -8.05
CA VAL A 77 17.00 -6.33 -9.06
C VAL A 77 16.61 -7.44 -10.02
N GLU A 78 17.18 -7.41 -11.22
CA GLU A 78 17.11 -8.52 -12.16
C GLU A 78 18.28 -9.49 -11.91
N VAL A 79 17.98 -10.77 -11.74
CA VAL A 79 18.96 -11.85 -11.66
C VAL A 79 18.53 -12.94 -12.63
N ASP A 80 19.38 -13.26 -13.60
CA ASP A 80 19.12 -14.27 -14.64
C ASP A 80 17.79 -14.06 -15.40
N GLY A 81 17.44 -12.79 -15.68
CA GLY A 81 16.19 -12.43 -16.36
C GLY A 81 14.94 -12.46 -15.48
N GLU A 82 15.09 -12.67 -14.17
CA GLU A 82 13.98 -12.67 -13.22
C GLU A 82 14.10 -11.55 -12.18
N ALA A 83 12.97 -10.92 -11.86
CA ALA A 83 12.88 -10.01 -10.73
C ALA A 83 13.13 -10.76 -9.40
N LYS A 84 14.06 -10.24 -8.60
CA LYS A 84 14.35 -10.67 -7.22
C LYS A 84 14.32 -9.46 -6.30
N GLN A 85 14.16 -9.72 -5.00
CA GLN A 85 14.37 -8.71 -3.96
C GLN A 85 15.73 -8.97 -3.30
N GLN A 86 16.56 -7.94 -3.17
CA GLN A 86 17.77 -7.96 -2.38
C GLN A 86 17.50 -7.23 -1.06
N ILE A 87 17.50 -7.98 0.03
CA ILE A 87 17.39 -7.41 1.37
C ILE A 87 18.75 -6.81 1.74
N LYS A 88 18.84 -5.47 1.86
CA LYS A 88 20.09 -4.76 2.25
C LYS A 88 20.46 -5.06 3.69
N ASP A 89 21.74 -5.13 4.03
CA ASP A 89 22.14 -5.27 5.44
C ASP A 89 21.67 -4.04 6.24
N ILE A 90 21.24 -4.24 7.50
CA ILE A 90 20.81 -3.10 8.32
C ILE A 90 21.95 -2.12 8.59
N ALA A 91 23.21 -2.56 8.59
CA ALA A 91 24.37 -1.71 8.71
C ALA A 91 24.60 -0.79 7.49
N GLU A 92 23.97 -1.09 6.36
CA GLU A 92 24.07 -0.30 5.11
C GLU A 92 22.94 0.73 4.97
N VAL A 93 21.97 0.72 5.89
CA VAL A 93 20.75 1.51 5.78
C VAL A 93 20.61 2.44 6.97
N GLU A 94 20.46 3.73 6.68
CA GLU A 94 20.13 4.74 7.68
C GLU A 94 19.00 5.63 7.17
N ILE A 95 17.91 5.71 7.93
CA ILE A 95 16.81 6.63 7.66
C ILE A 95 17.11 7.97 8.32
N LYS A 96 17.20 9.01 7.50
CA LYS A 96 17.32 10.41 7.91
C LYS A 96 16.05 11.18 7.57
N VAL A 97 15.70 12.15 8.42
CA VAL A 97 14.59 13.06 8.13
C VAL A 97 15.14 14.23 7.33
N ALA A 98 14.76 14.34 6.06
CA ALA A 98 15.03 15.54 5.27
C ALA A 98 14.30 16.74 5.89
N GLN A 99 14.94 17.90 5.95
CA GLN A 99 14.35 19.08 6.62
C GLN A 99 14.23 20.25 5.67
N GLU A 100 13.10 20.94 5.73
CA GLU A 100 12.84 22.20 5.03
C GLU A 100 12.32 23.25 6.00
N ASP A 101 12.76 24.49 5.85
CA ASP A 101 12.39 25.59 6.74
C ASP A 101 11.65 26.70 6.00
N VAL A 102 10.36 26.82 6.26
CA VAL A 102 9.50 27.87 5.69
C VAL A 102 9.03 28.88 6.75
N ARG A 103 9.69 28.93 7.93
CA ARG A 103 9.36 29.89 9.01
C ARG A 103 9.62 31.35 8.62
N HIS A 104 10.45 31.56 7.61
CA HIS A 104 10.72 32.88 7.04
C HIS A 104 9.54 33.43 6.19
N LEU A 105 8.56 32.59 5.86
CA LEU A 105 7.34 32.96 5.15
C LEU A 105 6.16 33.09 6.12
N SER A 106 5.08 33.77 5.71
CA SER A 106 3.84 33.85 6.49
C SER A 106 2.59 33.84 5.61
N GLY A 107 1.44 33.55 6.23
CA GLY A 107 0.13 33.60 5.58
C GLY A 107 0.04 32.74 4.33
N ALA A 108 -0.51 33.32 3.25
CA ALA A 108 -0.74 32.61 2.00
C ALA A 108 0.56 32.09 1.35
N SER A 109 1.67 32.84 1.45
CA SER A 109 2.94 32.44 0.86
C SER A 109 3.53 31.21 1.55
N GLN A 110 3.43 31.14 2.88
CA GLN A 110 3.86 29.95 3.62
C GLN A 110 2.99 28.74 3.27
N ALA A 111 1.66 28.91 3.21
CA ALA A 111 0.75 27.83 2.84
C ALA A 111 1.03 27.28 1.43
N GLN A 112 1.33 28.16 0.47
CA GLN A 112 1.71 27.76 -0.89
C GLN A 112 3.04 26.99 -0.91
N ALA A 113 4.05 27.45 -0.15
CA ALA A 113 5.34 26.77 -0.06
C ALA A 113 5.20 25.37 0.57
N VAL A 114 4.42 25.23 1.64
CA VAL A 114 4.12 23.93 2.25
C VAL A 114 3.42 23.03 1.23
N ALA A 115 2.38 23.51 0.54
CA ALA A 115 1.66 22.71 -0.45
C ALA A 115 2.56 22.24 -1.61
N ALA A 116 3.49 23.09 -2.07
CA ALA A 116 4.46 22.74 -3.10
C ALA A 116 5.42 21.65 -2.61
N LEU A 117 6.02 21.81 -1.42
CA LEU A 117 6.92 20.83 -0.84
C LEU A 117 6.25 19.47 -0.57
N VAL A 118 4.99 19.49 -0.11
CA VAL A 118 4.18 18.27 0.06
C VAL A 118 3.98 17.59 -1.29
N ASN A 119 3.58 18.34 -2.31
CA ASN A 119 3.37 17.77 -3.65
C ASN A 119 4.68 17.20 -4.22
N ASP A 120 5.79 17.92 -4.11
CA ASP A 120 7.09 17.50 -4.62
C ASP A 120 7.54 16.18 -3.98
N GLU A 121 7.39 16.02 -2.67
CA GLU A 121 7.67 14.76 -1.97
C GLU A 121 6.74 13.63 -2.43
N PHE A 122 5.45 13.92 -2.64
CA PHE A 122 4.45 12.92 -3.02
C PHE A 122 4.67 12.41 -4.45
N VAL A 123 5.18 13.25 -5.35
CA VAL A 123 5.41 12.91 -6.75
C VAL A 123 6.86 12.56 -7.08
N GLN A 124 7.78 12.57 -6.11
CA GLN A 124 9.14 12.13 -6.32
C GLN A 124 9.15 10.61 -6.55
N PRO A 125 9.63 10.07 -7.68
CA PRO A 125 9.71 8.62 -7.89
C PRO A 125 10.69 7.96 -6.92
N PHE A 126 10.52 6.66 -6.67
CA PHE A 126 11.55 5.81 -6.08
C PHE A 126 12.32 5.10 -7.19
N ASP A 127 13.64 4.96 -7.03
CA ASP A 127 14.43 4.00 -7.81
C ASP A 127 14.41 2.64 -7.12
N LEU A 128 13.64 1.69 -7.68
CA LEU A 128 13.48 0.37 -7.08
C LEU A 128 14.79 -0.42 -6.97
N ALA A 129 15.82 -0.10 -7.76
CA ALA A 129 17.09 -0.81 -7.73
C ALA A 129 18.03 -0.35 -6.60
N SER A 130 17.80 0.83 -6.03
CA SER A 130 18.76 1.46 -5.10
C SER A 130 18.15 2.09 -3.86
N ASP A 131 16.92 2.61 -3.93
CA ASP A 131 16.29 3.29 -2.81
C ASP A 131 15.80 2.31 -1.74
N VAL A 132 15.77 2.78 -0.49
CA VAL A 132 14.94 2.15 0.55
C VAL A 132 13.49 2.54 0.33
N MET A 133 12.55 1.66 0.68
CA MET A 133 11.14 1.78 0.31
C MET A 133 10.34 2.72 1.22
N ILE A 134 11.02 3.63 1.92
CA ILE A 134 10.46 4.67 2.77
C ILE A 134 11.35 5.93 2.75
N ARG A 135 10.73 7.10 2.60
CA ARG A 135 11.34 8.42 2.73
C ARG A 135 10.55 9.25 3.73
N VAL A 136 11.26 10.12 4.45
CA VAL A 136 10.66 10.99 5.47
C VAL A 136 11.22 12.40 5.37
N ARG A 137 10.32 13.38 5.44
CA ARG A 137 10.66 14.81 5.41
C ARG A 137 9.88 15.55 6.49
N TYR A 138 10.52 16.53 7.12
CA TYR A 138 9.86 17.46 8.03
C TYR A 138 9.96 18.89 7.51
N ILE A 139 8.81 19.56 7.41
CA ILE A 139 8.70 20.96 7.00
C ILE A 139 8.40 21.79 8.24
N HIS A 140 9.33 22.66 8.64
CA HIS A 140 9.17 23.58 9.76
C HIS A 140 8.28 24.77 9.36
N THR A 141 7.13 24.93 10.01
CA THR A 141 6.21 26.07 9.77
C THR A 141 6.24 27.10 10.90
N SER A 142 6.62 26.69 12.11
CA SER A 142 6.95 27.57 13.23
C SER A 142 7.96 26.90 14.17
N GLU A 143 8.36 27.56 15.27
CA GLU A 143 9.20 26.94 16.31
C GLU A 143 8.55 25.71 16.97
N ARG A 144 7.21 25.61 16.93
CA ARG A 144 6.44 24.53 17.59
C ARG A 144 5.34 23.98 16.68
N ALA A 145 5.57 23.98 15.37
CA ALA A 145 4.67 23.38 14.41
C ALA A 145 5.39 23.02 13.11
N GLY A 146 4.86 22.03 12.41
CA GLY A 146 5.37 21.61 11.12
C GLY A 146 4.52 20.53 10.49
N VAL A 147 5.04 19.96 9.40
CA VAL A 147 4.41 18.86 8.69
C VAL A 147 5.43 17.73 8.53
N LEU A 148 5.12 16.56 9.07
CA LEU A 148 5.91 15.34 8.89
C LEU A 148 5.33 14.53 7.74
N LEU A 149 6.13 14.31 6.71
CA LEU A 149 5.76 13.57 5.51
C LEU A 149 6.41 12.19 5.55
N PHE A 150 5.61 11.18 5.25
CA PHE A 150 6.06 9.83 4.95
C PHE A 150 5.70 9.53 3.50
N ASN A 151 6.60 8.91 2.77
CA ASN A 151 6.29 8.33 1.48
C ASN A 151 6.88 6.93 1.43
N MET A 152 6.08 5.94 1.08
CA MET A 152 6.51 4.55 0.89
C MET A 152 6.24 4.13 -0.54
N HIS A 153 7.02 3.19 -1.08
CA HIS A 153 6.69 2.60 -2.37
C HIS A 153 5.74 1.41 -2.20
N HIS A 154 4.67 1.36 -2.99
CA HIS A 154 3.60 0.36 -2.91
C HIS A 154 4.11 -1.08 -3.17
N ILE A 155 5.30 -1.26 -3.75
CA ILE A 155 5.95 -2.58 -3.88
C ILE A 155 6.30 -3.22 -2.53
N ALA A 156 6.48 -2.41 -1.49
CA ALA A 156 6.85 -2.82 -0.15
C ALA A 156 5.76 -2.59 0.90
N SER A 157 4.63 -1.99 0.52
CA SER A 157 3.59 -1.58 1.45
C SER A 157 2.20 -1.66 0.83
N ASP A 158 1.18 -1.64 1.67
CA ASP A 158 -0.23 -1.54 1.29
C ASP A 158 -0.99 -0.72 2.33
N GLY A 159 -2.30 -0.51 2.13
CA GLY A 159 -3.10 0.30 3.06
C GLY A 159 -3.08 -0.23 4.50
N TRP A 160 -2.93 -1.55 4.70
CA TRP A 160 -2.78 -2.15 6.02
C TRP A 160 -1.38 -1.85 6.62
N SER A 161 -0.35 -1.88 5.78
CA SER A 161 1.02 -1.54 6.19
C SER A 161 1.14 -0.10 6.70
N MET A 162 0.34 0.85 6.16
CA MET A 162 0.32 2.23 6.67
C MET A 162 -0.18 2.30 8.11
N GLU A 163 -1.17 1.47 8.47
CA GLU A 163 -1.66 1.39 9.85
C GLU A 163 -0.60 0.78 10.78
N VAL A 164 0.07 -0.29 10.33
CA VAL A 164 1.20 -0.89 11.08
C VAL A 164 2.31 0.14 11.31
N LEU A 165 2.72 0.85 10.25
CA LEU A 165 3.73 1.91 10.33
C LEU A 165 3.32 2.97 11.36
N ASN A 166 2.09 3.48 11.31
CA ASN A 166 1.59 4.49 12.24
C ASN A 166 1.63 3.99 13.69
N GLN A 167 1.09 2.79 13.94
CA GLN A 167 1.04 2.22 15.28
C GLN A 167 2.45 1.99 15.86
N GLU A 168 3.37 1.44 15.07
CA GLU A 168 4.74 1.20 15.51
C GLU A 168 5.50 2.52 15.70
N PHE A 169 5.34 3.49 14.79
CA PHE A 169 5.96 4.80 14.88
C PHE A 169 5.61 5.53 16.18
N PHE A 170 4.32 5.60 16.54
CA PHE A 170 3.91 6.27 17.77
C PHE A 170 4.39 5.53 19.03
N GLN A 171 4.35 4.20 19.04
CA GLN A 171 4.87 3.40 20.18
C GLN A 171 6.37 3.60 20.38
N LEU A 172 7.13 3.61 19.29
CA LEU A 172 8.58 3.81 19.33
C LEU A 172 8.95 5.24 19.70
N TYR A 173 8.26 6.23 19.13
CA TYR A 173 8.50 7.62 19.47
C TYR A 173 8.24 7.89 20.96
N ASP A 174 7.14 7.37 21.52
CA ASP A 174 6.85 7.49 22.95
C ASP A 174 7.94 6.84 23.83
N ALA A 175 8.31 5.59 23.52
CA ALA A 175 9.32 4.86 24.27
C ALA A 175 10.69 5.56 24.22
N PHE A 176 11.14 5.95 23.02
CA PHE A 176 12.45 6.58 22.82
C PHE A 176 12.52 8.00 23.37
N SER A 177 11.42 8.77 23.32
CA SER A 177 11.34 10.09 23.99
C SER A 177 11.54 10.00 25.50
N GLN A 178 11.18 8.86 26.10
CA GLN A 178 11.37 8.58 27.53
C GLN A 178 12.69 7.86 27.84
N GLY A 179 13.59 7.69 26.85
CA GLY A 179 14.85 6.98 27.00
C GLY A 179 14.70 5.47 27.21
N LYS A 180 13.54 4.89 26.88
CA LYS A 180 13.29 3.44 26.99
C LYS A 180 13.81 2.68 25.76
N ALA A 181 13.87 1.37 25.86
CA ALA A 181 14.14 0.48 24.73
C ALA A 181 12.89 0.29 23.86
N SER A 182 13.05 -0.31 22.68
CA SER A 182 11.97 -0.66 21.77
C SER A 182 10.96 -1.59 22.48
N PRO A 183 9.66 -1.28 22.51
CA PRO A 183 8.64 -2.14 23.10
C PRO A 183 8.16 -3.24 22.12
N LEU A 184 8.61 -3.19 20.86
CA LEU A 184 8.14 -4.08 19.80
C LEU A 184 8.80 -5.46 19.89
N SER A 185 8.00 -6.52 19.96
CA SER A 185 8.50 -7.91 19.97
C SER A 185 8.92 -8.34 18.57
N ALA A 186 10.05 -9.03 18.40
CA ALA A 186 10.52 -9.49 17.09
C ALA A 186 9.43 -10.18 16.26
N LEU A 187 9.44 -9.96 14.93
CA LEU A 187 8.51 -10.62 14.02
C LEU A 187 8.90 -12.09 13.83
N GLU A 188 7.91 -12.98 13.87
CA GLU A 188 8.13 -14.42 13.66
C GLU A 188 8.45 -14.76 12.20
N ILE A 189 7.95 -13.94 11.26
CA ILE A 189 8.16 -14.05 9.82
C ILE A 189 8.36 -12.67 9.20
N GLN A 190 8.90 -12.63 7.99
CA GLN A 190 9.12 -11.43 7.20
C GLN A 190 8.39 -11.55 5.86
N TYR A 191 8.25 -10.42 5.15
CA TYR A 191 7.56 -10.43 3.85
C TYR A 191 8.22 -11.37 2.82
N ALA A 192 9.55 -11.53 2.87
CA ALA A 192 10.24 -12.47 1.99
C ALA A 192 9.86 -13.94 2.27
N ASP A 193 9.48 -14.29 3.51
CA ASP A 193 8.93 -15.62 3.83
C ASP A 193 7.56 -15.80 3.19
N TYR A 194 6.70 -14.78 3.24
CA TYR A 194 5.42 -14.78 2.51
C TYR A 194 5.63 -14.90 1.00
N ALA A 195 6.59 -14.17 0.43
CA ALA A 195 6.89 -14.23 -0.99
C ALA A 195 7.32 -15.64 -1.42
N HIS A 196 8.16 -16.30 -0.62
CA HIS A 196 8.54 -17.69 -0.89
C HIS A 196 7.37 -18.65 -0.72
N TRP A 197 6.65 -18.58 0.41
CA TRP A 197 5.46 -19.39 0.67
C TRP A 197 4.47 -19.29 -0.49
N GLN A 198 4.25 -18.09 -1.02
CA GLN A 198 3.36 -17.87 -2.16
C GLN A 198 3.86 -18.60 -3.41
N ARG A 199 5.17 -18.58 -3.67
CA ARG A 199 5.78 -19.24 -4.84
C ARG A 199 5.74 -20.75 -4.76
N THR A 200 5.89 -21.32 -3.57
CA THR A 200 5.86 -22.77 -3.36
C THR A 200 4.45 -23.32 -3.18
N HIS A 201 3.51 -22.52 -2.65
CA HIS A 201 2.14 -22.98 -2.42
C HIS A 201 1.27 -22.85 -3.67
N LEU A 202 1.42 -21.77 -4.44
CA LEU A 202 0.67 -21.53 -5.67
C LEU A 202 1.43 -22.06 -6.89
N GLU A 203 1.72 -23.37 -6.88
CA GLU A 203 2.33 -24.10 -7.97
C GLU A 203 1.57 -25.42 -8.26
N GLY A 204 1.86 -26.05 -9.40
CA GLY A 204 1.25 -27.32 -9.80
C GLY A 204 -0.27 -27.28 -9.80
N ALA A 205 -0.89 -28.31 -9.20
CA ALA A 205 -2.34 -28.49 -9.20
C ALA A 205 -3.12 -27.33 -8.56
N VAL A 206 -2.56 -26.71 -7.50
CA VAL A 206 -3.22 -25.57 -6.83
C VAL A 206 -3.30 -24.38 -7.78
N LEU A 207 -2.21 -24.10 -8.51
CA LEU A 207 -2.19 -23.04 -9.50
C LEU A 207 -3.14 -23.33 -10.66
N GLU A 208 -3.13 -24.56 -11.18
CA GLU A 208 -4.00 -24.99 -12.29
C GLU A 208 -5.48 -24.88 -11.94
N GLU A 209 -5.88 -25.27 -10.72
CA GLU A 209 -7.26 -25.11 -10.25
C GLU A 209 -7.68 -23.64 -10.18
N GLN A 210 -6.83 -22.79 -9.58
CA GLN A 210 -7.10 -21.35 -9.46
C GLN A 210 -7.20 -20.68 -10.84
N LEU A 211 -6.30 -21.03 -11.77
CA LEU A 211 -6.33 -20.51 -13.14
C LEU A 211 -7.60 -20.96 -13.87
N SER A 212 -7.93 -22.25 -13.82
CA SER A 212 -9.13 -22.79 -14.48
C SER A 212 -10.40 -22.13 -13.97
N TYR A 213 -10.49 -21.86 -12.66
CA TYR A 213 -11.60 -21.12 -12.08
C TYR A 213 -11.70 -19.71 -12.69
N TRP A 214 -10.61 -18.94 -12.70
CA TRP A 214 -10.63 -17.57 -13.23
C TRP A 214 -10.84 -17.51 -14.73
N GLU A 215 -10.28 -18.43 -15.51
CA GLU A 215 -10.55 -18.55 -16.95
C GLU A 215 -12.05 -18.77 -17.21
N SER A 216 -12.69 -19.65 -16.44
CA SER A 216 -14.13 -19.87 -16.53
C SER A 216 -14.95 -18.67 -16.08
N GLN A 217 -14.61 -18.03 -14.96
CA GLN A 217 -15.37 -16.88 -14.44
C GLN A 217 -15.24 -15.63 -15.31
N LEU A 218 -14.09 -15.46 -15.96
CA LEU A 218 -13.75 -14.30 -16.78
C LEU A 218 -13.90 -14.57 -18.28
N ASP A 219 -14.47 -15.72 -18.65
CA ASP A 219 -14.74 -16.01 -20.05
C ASP A 219 -15.74 -14.99 -20.64
N SER A 220 -15.48 -14.64 -21.91
CA SER A 220 -16.33 -13.76 -22.70
C SER A 220 -16.56 -12.36 -22.10
N LEU A 221 -15.62 -11.87 -21.27
CA LEU A 221 -15.75 -10.55 -20.68
C LEU A 221 -15.68 -9.40 -21.70
N PRO A 222 -16.54 -8.38 -21.56
CA PRO A 222 -16.38 -7.17 -22.35
C PRO A 222 -15.06 -6.48 -21.98
N GLY A 223 -14.25 -6.12 -22.98
CA GLY A 223 -12.97 -5.45 -22.73
C GLY A 223 -13.09 -4.09 -22.03
N VAL A 224 -14.25 -3.42 -22.16
CA VAL A 224 -14.59 -2.19 -21.44
C VAL A 224 -16.10 -2.11 -21.19
N HIS A 225 -16.49 -1.58 -20.04
CA HIS A 225 -17.88 -1.13 -19.82
C HIS A 225 -18.12 0.15 -20.62
N SER A 226 -19.21 0.19 -21.39
CA SER A 226 -19.59 1.33 -22.25
C SER A 226 -20.18 2.50 -21.45
N LEU A 227 -19.44 3.00 -20.46
CA LEU A 227 -19.85 4.15 -19.67
C LEU A 227 -19.84 5.44 -20.51
N PRO A 228 -20.79 6.36 -20.29
CA PRO A 228 -20.83 7.62 -21.00
C PRO A 228 -19.60 8.47 -20.60
N LEU A 229 -18.71 8.71 -21.56
CA LEU A 229 -17.53 9.54 -21.36
C LEU A 229 -17.76 10.92 -21.99
N SER A 230 -17.29 11.98 -21.33
CA SER A 230 -17.30 13.33 -21.89
C SER A 230 -16.30 13.52 -23.04
N TYR A 231 -15.26 12.68 -23.08
CA TYR A 231 -14.16 12.74 -24.05
C TYR A 231 -13.78 11.34 -24.53
N PRO A 232 -13.23 11.18 -25.75
CA PRO A 232 -12.75 9.89 -26.22
C PRO A 232 -11.64 9.35 -25.32
N ARG A 233 -11.60 8.02 -25.16
CA ARG A 233 -10.54 7.35 -24.40
C ARG A 233 -9.19 7.55 -25.10
N PRO A 234 -8.18 8.15 -24.45
CA PRO A 234 -6.87 8.34 -25.06
C PRO A 234 -6.12 7.01 -25.18
N LYS A 235 -5.21 6.91 -26.17
CA LYS A 235 -4.34 5.73 -26.34
C LYS A 235 -3.28 5.59 -25.24
N GLN A 236 -2.86 6.72 -24.67
CA GLN A 236 -1.92 6.79 -23.55
C GLN A 236 -2.63 7.40 -22.35
N LYS A 237 -2.45 6.79 -21.18
CA LYS A 237 -3.04 7.27 -19.92
C LYS A 237 -2.36 8.57 -19.53
N ALA A 238 -3.13 9.64 -19.31
CA ALA A 238 -2.60 10.94 -18.92
C ALA A 238 -2.37 11.10 -17.40
N PHE A 239 -2.79 10.10 -16.61
CA PHE A 239 -2.74 10.05 -15.13
C PHE A 239 -3.38 11.23 -14.37
N ALA A 240 -3.93 12.23 -15.07
CA ALA A 240 -4.73 13.29 -14.50
C ALA A 240 -6.06 12.74 -13.96
N GLY A 241 -6.28 12.88 -12.66
CA GLY A 241 -7.51 12.50 -11.96
C GLY A 241 -8.01 13.62 -11.06
N GLY A 242 -9.33 13.74 -10.95
CA GLY A 242 -9.98 14.57 -9.94
C GLY A 242 -10.65 13.69 -8.89
N VAL A 243 -10.80 14.20 -7.67
CA VAL A 243 -11.50 13.51 -6.58
C VAL A 243 -12.78 14.25 -6.25
N VAL A 244 -13.89 13.53 -6.20
CA VAL A 244 -15.17 14.03 -5.67
C VAL A 244 -15.48 13.24 -4.40
N SER A 245 -15.47 13.93 -3.27
CA SER A 245 -15.75 13.34 -1.95
C SER A 245 -17.09 13.80 -1.42
N GLY A 246 -17.76 12.94 -0.66
CA GLY A 246 -19.00 13.27 0.03
C GLY A 246 -19.29 12.27 1.14
N THR A 247 -20.15 12.68 2.09
CA THR A 247 -20.58 11.85 3.21
C THR A 247 -22.05 11.52 3.07
N LEU A 248 -22.43 10.27 3.36
CA LEU A 248 -23.85 9.91 3.47
C LEU A 248 -24.44 10.51 4.76
N PRO A 249 -25.58 11.23 4.69
CA PRO A 249 -26.28 11.69 5.89
C PRO A 249 -26.58 10.53 6.84
N ALA A 250 -26.52 10.79 8.14
CA ALA A 250 -26.68 9.77 9.18
C ALA A 250 -27.99 8.95 9.02
N GLU A 251 -29.09 9.62 8.68
CA GLU A 251 -30.39 8.98 8.43
C GLU A 251 -30.33 7.95 7.28
N ILE A 252 -29.63 8.29 6.19
CA ILE A 252 -29.47 7.39 5.04
C ILE A 252 -28.56 6.22 5.43
N SER A 253 -27.44 6.50 6.10
CA SER A 253 -26.50 5.47 6.56
C SER A 253 -27.18 4.45 7.48
N GLN A 254 -28.02 4.90 8.42
CA GLN A 254 -28.77 4.02 9.31
C GLN A 254 -29.79 3.15 8.56
N LYS A 255 -30.51 3.71 7.59
CA LYS A 255 -31.45 2.95 6.74
C LYS A 255 -30.72 1.87 5.93
N LEU A 256 -29.56 2.20 5.38
CA LEU A 256 -28.72 1.24 4.64
C LEU A 256 -28.19 0.13 5.55
N GLN A 257 -27.76 0.45 6.78
CA GLN A 257 -27.36 -0.55 7.77
C GLN A 257 -28.51 -1.47 8.15
N GLY A 258 -29.71 -0.93 8.33
CA GLY A 258 -30.93 -1.73 8.56
C GLY A 258 -31.23 -2.69 7.40
N LEU A 259 -31.07 -2.22 6.15
CA LEU A 259 -31.25 -3.04 4.96
C LEU A 259 -30.18 -4.16 4.87
N ALA A 260 -28.91 -3.81 5.08
CA ALA A 260 -27.82 -4.77 5.09
C ALA A 260 -28.07 -5.88 6.14
N THR A 261 -28.46 -5.49 7.35
CA THR A 261 -28.80 -6.42 8.44
C THR A 261 -29.97 -7.32 8.07
N LYS A 262 -31.07 -6.75 7.54
CA LYS A 262 -32.26 -7.50 7.12
C LYS A 262 -31.94 -8.57 6.08
N HIS A 263 -31.02 -8.29 5.16
CA HIS A 263 -30.62 -9.21 4.09
C HIS A 263 -29.37 -10.02 4.40
N LYS A 264 -28.83 -9.93 5.63
CA LYS A 264 -27.58 -10.59 6.05
C LYS A 264 -26.39 -10.27 5.13
N LEU A 265 -26.33 -9.04 4.64
CA LEU A 265 -25.25 -8.53 3.80
C LEU A 265 -24.28 -7.72 4.66
N SER A 266 -23.00 -7.70 4.27
CA SER A 266 -22.10 -6.66 4.74
C SER A 266 -22.46 -5.31 4.09
N PRO A 267 -22.11 -4.17 4.71
CA PRO A 267 -22.26 -2.87 4.06
C PRO A 267 -21.56 -2.80 2.70
N PHE A 268 -20.40 -3.46 2.56
CA PHE A 268 -19.68 -3.58 1.30
C PHE A 268 -20.52 -4.27 0.22
N MET A 269 -21.09 -5.44 0.51
CA MET A 269 -21.93 -6.18 -0.45
C MET A 269 -23.11 -5.34 -0.92
N LEU A 270 -23.79 -4.64 0.01
CA LEU A 270 -24.93 -3.79 -0.31
C LEU A 270 -24.52 -2.62 -1.23
N LEU A 271 -23.46 -1.89 -0.88
CA LEU A 271 -22.99 -0.75 -1.66
C LEU A 271 -22.40 -1.17 -3.02
N HIS A 272 -21.72 -2.31 -3.08
CA HIS A 272 -21.22 -2.89 -4.32
C HIS A 272 -22.36 -3.29 -5.26
N GLY A 273 -23.44 -3.87 -4.73
CA GLY A 273 -24.64 -4.15 -5.51
C GLY A 273 -25.31 -2.88 -6.04
N ALA A 274 -25.41 -1.83 -5.21
CA ALA A 274 -25.93 -0.53 -5.64
C ALA A 274 -25.06 0.13 -6.73
N LEU A 275 -23.72 0.06 -6.59
CA LEU A 275 -22.78 0.53 -7.60
C LEU A 275 -22.93 -0.26 -8.91
N SER A 276 -23.02 -1.59 -8.83
CA SER A 276 -23.18 -2.45 -10.01
C SER A 276 -24.48 -2.14 -10.76
N LEU A 277 -25.58 -1.90 -10.04
CA LEU A 277 -26.83 -1.45 -10.63
C LEU A 277 -26.70 -0.09 -11.33
N LEU A 278 -25.98 0.85 -10.71
CA LEU A 278 -25.70 2.16 -11.32
C LEU A 278 -24.90 2.00 -12.61
N LEU A 279 -23.81 1.25 -12.57
CA LEU A 279 -22.95 0.97 -13.73
C LEU A 279 -23.74 0.27 -14.85
N SER A 280 -24.61 -0.68 -14.50
CA SER A 280 -25.50 -1.35 -15.46
C SER A 280 -26.40 -0.37 -16.19
N ARG A 281 -27.07 0.53 -15.46
CA ARG A 281 -27.97 1.54 -16.06
C ARG A 281 -27.24 2.50 -16.99
N HIS A 282 -26.00 2.87 -16.68
CA HIS A 282 -25.21 3.81 -17.47
C HIS A 282 -24.48 3.17 -18.65
N SER A 283 -24.07 1.90 -18.52
CA SER A 283 -23.37 1.17 -19.58
C SER A 283 -24.31 0.43 -20.52
N HIS A 284 -25.59 0.29 -20.15
CA HIS A 284 -26.56 -0.59 -20.80
C HIS A 284 -26.12 -2.07 -20.84
N SER A 285 -25.26 -2.48 -19.90
CA SER A 285 -24.83 -3.87 -19.72
C SER A 285 -25.50 -4.48 -18.49
N SER A 286 -25.89 -5.76 -18.58
CA SER A 286 -26.31 -6.56 -17.42
C SER A 286 -25.19 -7.43 -16.86
N ASP A 287 -24.03 -7.47 -17.50
CA ASP A 287 -22.83 -8.18 -17.05
C ASP A 287 -21.81 -7.15 -16.57
N ILE A 288 -21.74 -6.97 -15.25
CA ILE A 288 -20.94 -5.92 -14.62
C ILE A 288 -19.77 -6.52 -13.89
N VAL A 289 -18.59 -6.00 -14.23
CA VAL A 289 -17.32 -6.45 -13.68
C VAL A 289 -16.61 -5.30 -13.02
N VAL A 290 -16.29 -5.47 -11.74
CA VAL A 290 -15.62 -4.47 -10.92
C VAL A 290 -14.49 -5.14 -10.15
N GLY A 291 -13.27 -4.66 -10.34
CA GLY A 291 -12.13 -5.03 -9.51
C GLY A 291 -12.22 -4.35 -8.14
N THR A 292 -12.02 -5.10 -7.07
CA THR A 292 -11.96 -4.59 -5.71
C THR A 292 -10.64 -4.97 -5.04
N PRO A 293 -9.95 -4.03 -4.37
CA PRO A 293 -8.78 -4.38 -3.58
C PRO A 293 -9.21 -5.16 -2.33
N VAL A 294 -8.54 -6.28 -2.07
CA VAL A 294 -8.68 -7.06 -0.83
C VAL A 294 -7.34 -7.09 -0.11
N ALA A 295 -7.35 -6.95 1.22
CA ALA A 295 -6.12 -6.92 2.02
C ALA A 295 -5.30 -8.21 1.87
N ASN A 296 -5.96 -9.34 1.58
CA ASN A 296 -5.32 -10.65 1.33
C ASN A 296 -4.40 -11.11 2.49
N ARG A 297 -4.73 -10.70 3.71
CA ARG A 297 -4.11 -11.13 4.97
C ARG A 297 -5.05 -12.09 5.69
N THR A 298 -5.21 -13.28 5.12
CA THR A 298 -6.15 -14.30 5.62
C THR A 298 -5.61 -15.08 6.81
N GLN A 299 -4.28 -15.07 7.00
CA GLN A 299 -3.58 -15.75 8.08
C GLN A 299 -3.10 -14.73 9.12
N SER A 300 -3.22 -15.09 10.41
CA SER A 300 -2.98 -14.16 11.53
C SER A 300 -1.55 -13.66 11.60
N GLU A 301 -0.57 -14.50 11.26
CA GLU A 301 0.86 -14.19 11.25
C GLU A 301 1.24 -13.09 10.27
N LEU A 302 0.38 -12.79 9.28
CA LEU A 302 0.59 -11.69 8.34
C LEU A 302 0.15 -10.33 8.90
N SER A 303 -0.68 -10.31 9.94
CA SER A 303 -1.28 -9.07 10.48
C SER A 303 -0.25 -8.01 10.95
N PRO A 304 0.87 -8.37 11.62
CA PRO A 304 1.84 -7.39 12.09
C PRO A 304 2.83 -6.93 11.00
N LEU A 305 2.78 -7.48 9.78
CA LEU A 305 3.81 -7.23 8.77
C LEU A 305 3.56 -5.95 7.97
N ILE A 306 4.63 -5.22 7.67
CA ILE A 306 4.65 -4.31 6.52
C ILE A 306 4.97 -5.13 5.26
N GLY A 307 4.27 -4.86 4.16
CA GLY A 307 4.44 -5.58 2.90
C GLY A 307 3.31 -5.35 1.90
N PHE A 308 3.52 -5.73 0.64
CA PHE A 308 2.51 -5.61 -0.41
C PHE A 308 1.65 -6.89 -0.50
N PHE A 309 0.59 -6.99 0.31
CA PHE A 309 -0.29 -8.16 0.31
C PHE A 309 -1.52 -7.97 -0.57
N VAL A 310 -1.96 -6.71 -0.74
CA VAL A 310 -3.21 -6.38 -1.45
C VAL A 310 -3.30 -7.10 -2.80
N ASN A 311 -4.46 -7.73 -3.01
CA ASN A 311 -4.79 -8.35 -4.28
C ASN A 311 -6.01 -7.66 -4.89
N THR A 312 -6.11 -7.66 -6.21
CA THR A 312 -7.33 -7.22 -6.89
C THR A 312 -8.22 -8.43 -7.13
N LEU A 313 -9.37 -8.48 -6.46
CA LEU A 313 -10.39 -9.49 -6.70
C LEU A 313 -11.40 -8.96 -7.71
N VAL A 314 -11.69 -9.75 -8.74
CA VAL A 314 -12.69 -9.38 -9.74
C VAL A 314 -14.06 -9.87 -9.28
N LEU A 315 -15.03 -8.97 -9.16
CA LEU A 315 -16.42 -9.29 -8.87
C LEU A 315 -17.24 -9.11 -10.15
N ARG A 316 -17.81 -10.21 -10.66
CA ARG A 316 -18.71 -10.27 -11.81
C ARG A 316 -20.13 -10.51 -11.30
N VAL A 317 -21.05 -9.60 -11.65
CA VAL A 317 -22.46 -9.59 -11.20
C VAL A 317 -23.39 -9.37 -12.39
#